data_AF-A0A7Z9SD35-F1
#
_entry.id   AF-A0A7Z9SD35-F1
#
_cell.length_a   1.000
_cell.length_b   1.000
_cell.length_c   1.000
_cell.angle_alpha   90.00
_cell.angle_beta   90.00
_cell.angle_gamma   90.00
#
_symmetry.space_group_name_H-M   'P 1'
#
loop_
_entity.id
_entity.type
_entity.pdbx_description
1 polymer ?
#
loop_
_entity_poly.entity_id
_entity_poly.type
_entity_poly.pdbx_seq_one_letter_code
_entity_poly.pdbx_strand_id
1 'polypeptide(L)'
;MKKLTLLAGLLAIVGCGNEDGVISEPPVISNSAPIIINLPSEIEVDELQLSVISVSAIDPDGDYLRYLLTGDDPGYFNISGSGEITFREIPIYEIKNLYSINVNVSDNIDTTSQTISIYVIKVCTSTLIGFSVCFGEENTTSFYDRDEDYPTWKDSDGDCQNNRHEVLISEHIDDDPLYPLTFTDNNQCSVASGKWYDPYDDVYYYSASDVHIDHVVPLYDAHKSGAWYFPKLKKIRFANTLDVPEQLIAVGASSNLSKSSWDPSGWYTTPGWKPNNKTYHCQYLQDWVKIKSIYRLNIDSAERAAIEKVYLESSCS
;
A
#
# COMPACT_ATOMS: atom_id res chain seq x y z
N MET A 1 93.59 -46.54 16.57
CA MET A 1 94.23 -45.22 16.34
C MET A 1 93.14 -44.24 15.92
N LYS A 2 93.06 -42.97 16.35
CA LYS A 2 93.69 -42.15 17.41
C LYS A 2 92.63 -41.07 17.75
N LYS A 3 92.38 -40.56 18.96
CA LYS A 3 92.73 -40.93 20.36
C LYS A 3 91.61 -40.30 21.24
N LEU A 4 91.35 -40.80 22.45
CA LEU A 4 90.47 -40.12 23.42
C LEU A 4 91.06 -38.75 23.83
N THR A 5 90.23 -37.70 23.86
CA THR A 5 90.51 -36.47 24.61
C THR A 5 89.21 -35.95 25.22
N LEU A 6 89.09 -36.08 26.53
CA LEU A 6 88.05 -35.46 27.35
C LEU A 6 88.55 -34.06 27.76
N LEU A 7 87.74 -33.01 27.60
CA LEU A 7 88.02 -31.71 28.19
C LEU A 7 86.79 -31.25 28.98
N ALA A 8 86.93 -31.15 30.29
CA ALA A 8 85.92 -30.57 31.16
C ALA A 8 86.10 -29.04 31.20
N GLY A 9 85.06 -28.31 30.80
CA GLY A 9 84.96 -26.85 30.96
C GLY A 9 83.91 -26.51 32.01
N LEU A 10 84.32 -25.84 33.08
CA LEU A 10 83.44 -25.28 34.12
C LEU A 10 83.07 -23.83 33.75
N LEU A 11 82.06 -23.26 34.44
CA LEU A 11 81.48 -21.91 34.30
C LEU A 11 80.50 -21.74 33.10
N ALA A 12 79.39 -21.00 33.22
CA ALA A 12 78.79 -20.36 34.40
C ALA A 12 77.26 -20.34 34.27
N ILE A 13 76.56 -20.39 35.41
CA ILE A 13 75.11 -20.14 35.45
C ILE A 13 74.91 -18.62 35.44
N VAL A 14 74.40 -18.08 34.34
CA VAL A 14 73.80 -16.74 34.28
C VAL A 14 72.39 -16.90 33.74
N GLY A 15 71.42 -17.00 34.66
CA GLY A 15 70.03 -16.77 34.32
C GLY A 15 69.74 -15.27 34.39
N CYS A 16 69.23 -14.71 33.30
CA CYS A 16 68.26 -13.60 33.29
C CYS A 16 67.84 -13.35 31.84
N GLY A 17 66.57 -13.61 31.56
CA GLY A 17 65.97 -13.49 30.25
C GLY A 17 64.53 -13.93 30.37
N ASN A 18 63.67 -13.03 30.87
CA ASN A 18 62.23 -13.26 30.78
C ASN A 18 61.88 -13.33 29.29
N GLU A 19 61.44 -14.50 28.85
CA GLU A 19 60.57 -14.56 27.69
C GLU A 19 59.22 -13.99 28.14
N ASP A 20 59.08 -12.67 28.03
CA ASP A 20 57.78 -11.99 28.06
C ASP A 20 57.03 -12.37 26.77
N GLY A 21 56.68 -13.65 26.69
CA GLY A 21 55.85 -14.24 25.66
C GLY A 21 54.47 -13.65 25.80
N VAL A 22 54.24 -12.54 25.11
CA VAL A 22 52.90 -12.04 24.80
C VAL A 22 52.24 -13.13 23.95
N ILE A 23 51.57 -14.06 24.64
CA ILE A 23 50.49 -14.84 24.07
C ILE A 23 49.48 -13.83 23.53
N SER A 24 49.55 -13.58 22.23
CA SER A 24 48.49 -12.88 21.53
C SER A 24 47.21 -13.62 21.83
N GLU A 25 46.27 -12.95 22.49
CA GLU A 25 44.93 -13.49 22.73
C GLU A 25 44.40 -14.02 21.38
N PRO A 26 43.84 -15.25 21.34
CA PRO A 26 43.35 -15.81 20.08
C PRO A 26 42.37 -14.82 19.46
N PRO A 27 42.39 -14.63 18.13
CA PRO A 27 41.58 -13.60 17.48
C PRO A 27 40.12 -13.79 17.89
N VAL A 28 39.57 -12.76 18.52
CA VAL A 28 38.16 -12.75 18.92
C VAL A 28 37.34 -12.72 17.64
N ILE A 29 36.78 -13.87 17.29
CA ILE A 29 35.69 -13.94 16.32
C ILE A 29 34.52 -13.14 16.88
N SER A 30 34.31 -11.95 16.32
CA SER A 30 33.17 -11.10 16.64
C SER A 30 31.97 -11.63 15.87
N ASN A 31 30.84 -11.80 16.54
CA ASN A 31 29.58 -12.13 15.89
C ASN A 31 28.92 -10.86 15.36
N SER A 32 28.24 -10.96 14.22
CA SER A 32 27.42 -9.89 13.64
C SER A 32 26.01 -10.40 13.41
N ALA A 33 25.02 -9.81 14.08
CA ALA A 33 23.64 -10.28 13.99
C ALA A 33 23.10 -10.35 12.53
N PRO A 34 22.23 -11.33 12.20
CA PRO A 34 21.67 -11.49 10.87
C PRO A 34 20.91 -10.27 10.36
N ILE A 35 20.90 -10.06 9.05
CA ILE A 35 20.23 -8.93 8.40
C ILE A 35 19.09 -9.45 7.52
N ILE A 36 17.85 -9.08 7.86
CA ILE A 36 16.68 -9.32 7.02
C ILE A 36 16.70 -8.35 5.82
N ILE A 37 16.51 -8.86 4.61
CA ILE A 37 16.58 -8.08 3.37
C ILE A 37 15.18 -7.82 2.82
N ASN A 38 14.82 -6.54 2.71
CA ASN A 38 13.65 -6.03 1.97
C ASN A 38 12.29 -6.69 2.33
N LEU A 39 12.14 -7.22 3.55
CA LEU A 39 10.85 -7.73 4.04
C LEU A 39 9.91 -6.54 4.29
N PRO A 40 8.77 -6.41 3.58
CA PRO A 40 7.80 -5.35 3.85
C PRO A 40 7.08 -5.55 5.19
N SER A 41 6.72 -4.44 5.85
CA SER A 41 5.95 -4.45 7.10
C SER A 41 4.46 -4.74 6.91
N GLU A 42 3.92 -4.50 5.72
CA GLU A 42 2.53 -4.79 5.32
C GLU A 42 2.57 -5.72 4.09
N ILE A 43 1.85 -6.84 4.14
CA ILE A 43 1.75 -7.82 3.04
C ILE A 43 0.28 -8.02 2.71
N GLU A 44 -0.08 -8.01 1.43
CA GLU A 44 -1.42 -8.38 0.97
C GLU A 44 -1.39 -9.77 0.32
N VAL A 45 -2.31 -10.65 0.70
CA VAL A 45 -2.40 -12.03 0.21
C VAL A 45 -3.85 -12.33 -0.14
N ASP A 46 -4.12 -12.81 -1.36
CA ASP A 46 -5.48 -13.29 -1.71
C ASP A 46 -5.95 -14.37 -0.74
N GLU A 47 -7.23 -14.36 -0.36
CA GLU A 47 -7.85 -15.52 0.28
C GLU A 47 -7.79 -16.75 -0.63
N LEU A 48 -8.13 -17.92 -0.08
CA LEU A 48 -8.14 -19.19 -0.81
C LEU A 48 -6.77 -19.75 -1.26
N GLN A 49 -5.66 -19.13 -0.87
CA GLN A 49 -4.29 -19.64 -1.06
C GLN A 49 -3.46 -19.70 0.24
N LEU A 50 -2.47 -20.61 0.28
CA LEU A 50 -1.63 -20.82 1.45
C LEU A 50 -0.30 -20.04 1.43
N SER A 51 0.17 -19.57 0.27
CA SER A 51 1.45 -18.86 0.17
C SER A 51 1.35 -17.45 0.75
N VAL A 52 2.36 -17.01 1.50
CA VAL A 52 2.44 -15.64 2.05
C VAL A 52 3.61 -14.89 1.41
N ILE A 53 4.84 -15.24 1.78
CA ILE A 53 6.07 -14.57 1.32
C ILE A 53 7.29 -15.47 1.55
N SER A 54 8.41 -15.18 0.87
CA SER A 54 9.73 -15.75 1.18
C SER A 54 10.61 -14.69 1.84
N VAL A 55 11.07 -14.96 3.06
CA VAL A 55 11.97 -14.10 3.82
C VAL A 55 13.40 -14.32 3.33
N SER A 56 14.05 -13.26 2.85
CA SER A 56 15.48 -13.26 2.56
C SER A 56 16.26 -12.66 3.73
N ALA A 57 17.36 -13.30 4.12
CA ALA A 57 18.29 -12.76 5.10
C ALA A 57 19.73 -13.20 4.78
N ILE A 58 20.69 -12.43 5.25
CA ILE A 58 22.13 -12.75 5.20
C ILE A 58 22.74 -12.66 6.58
N ASP A 59 23.86 -13.34 6.75
CA ASP A 59 24.73 -13.21 7.89
C ASP A 59 26.07 -12.59 7.42
N PRO A 60 26.60 -11.53 8.08
CA PRO A 60 27.87 -10.91 7.67
C PRO A 60 29.09 -11.83 7.85
N ASP A 61 29.07 -12.73 8.83
CA ASP A 61 30.15 -13.67 9.13
C ASP A 61 29.96 -15.02 8.40
N GLY A 62 28.76 -15.23 7.84
CA GLY A 62 28.42 -16.34 6.95
C GLY A 62 27.77 -17.53 7.67
N ASP A 63 27.24 -17.31 8.87
CA ASP A 63 26.69 -18.35 9.72
C ASP A 63 25.34 -18.92 9.25
N TYR A 64 24.99 -20.10 9.78
CA TYR A 64 23.77 -20.82 9.42
C TYR A 64 22.54 -20.23 10.09
N LEU A 65 21.72 -19.54 9.30
CA LEU A 65 20.49 -18.91 9.75
C LEU A 65 19.39 -19.92 10.11
N ARG A 66 18.63 -19.58 11.15
CA ARG A 66 17.39 -20.25 11.59
C ARG A 66 16.24 -19.26 11.65
N TYR A 67 15.09 -19.71 11.20
CA TYR A 67 13.87 -18.91 11.09
C TYR A 67 12.83 -19.37 12.12
N LEU A 68 12.21 -18.41 12.83
CA LEU A 68 11.15 -18.68 13.81
C LEU A 68 10.08 -17.57 13.76
N LEU A 69 8.81 -17.96 13.83
CA LEU A 69 7.69 -17.03 13.96
C LEU A 69 7.26 -16.90 15.43
N THR A 70 7.12 -15.67 15.90
CA THR A 70 6.52 -15.32 17.20
C THR A 70 5.50 -14.17 17.01
N GLY A 71 5.06 -13.50 18.07
CA GLY A 71 4.04 -12.45 18.00
C GLY A 71 2.63 -12.97 18.33
N ASP A 72 1.60 -12.31 17.80
CA ASP A 72 0.20 -12.53 18.18
C ASP A 72 -0.43 -13.74 17.47
N ASP A 73 -0.15 -13.89 16.17
CA ASP A 73 -0.75 -14.89 15.29
C ASP A 73 0.18 -16.03 14.76
N PRO A 74 1.35 -16.37 15.35
CA PRO A 74 2.27 -17.36 14.76
C PRO A 74 1.66 -18.76 14.63
N GLY A 75 0.62 -19.05 15.42
CA GLY A 75 -0.14 -20.30 15.34
C GLY A 75 -0.84 -20.55 14.00
N TYR A 76 -1.07 -19.52 13.18
CA TYR A 76 -1.71 -19.67 11.86
C TYR A 76 -0.72 -20.01 10.73
N PHE A 77 0.59 -19.96 10.99
CA PHE A 77 1.62 -20.03 9.94
C PHE A 77 2.64 -21.14 10.15
N ASN A 78 3.26 -21.57 9.06
CA ASN A 78 4.53 -22.28 9.04
C ASN A 78 5.62 -21.33 8.51
N ILE A 79 6.87 -21.57 8.91
CA ILE A 79 8.05 -21.05 8.22
C ILE A 79 9.00 -22.20 7.90
N SER A 80 9.52 -22.24 6.67
CA SER A 80 10.49 -23.25 6.25
C SER A 80 11.91 -22.91 6.71
N GLY A 81 12.83 -23.87 6.61
CA GLY A 81 14.26 -23.61 6.83
C GLY A 81 14.91 -22.67 5.79
N SER A 82 14.20 -22.36 4.69
CA SER A 82 14.59 -21.39 3.66
C SER A 82 13.82 -20.06 3.76
N GLY A 83 13.08 -19.83 4.85
CA GLY A 83 12.34 -18.58 5.08
C GLY A 83 11.00 -18.47 4.36
N GLU A 84 10.48 -19.52 3.75
CA GLU A 84 9.14 -19.51 3.12
C GLU A 84 8.05 -19.54 4.18
N ILE A 85 7.19 -18.52 4.20
CA ILE A 85 6.02 -18.43 5.09
C ILE A 85 4.77 -18.89 4.35
N THR A 86 4.01 -19.79 4.98
CA THR A 86 2.70 -20.22 4.49
C THR A 86 1.67 -20.21 5.62
N PHE A 87 0.40 -20.01 5.29
CA PHE A 87 -0.69 -20.35 6.20
C PHE A 87 -0.76 -21.88 6.43
N ARG A 88 -1.25 -22.30 7.60
CA ARG A 88 -1.53 -23.71 7.94
C ARG A 88 -2.86 -24.19 7.37
N GLU A 89 -3.84 -23.30 7.32
CA GLU A 89 -5.19 -23.53 6.81
C GLU A 89 -5.50 -22.44 5.78
N ILE A 90 -6.47 -22.70 4.91
CA ILE A 90 -6.82 -21.74 3.86
C ILE A 90 -7.42 -20.49 4.51
N PRO A 91 -6.86 -19.28 4.30
CA PRO A 91 -7.42 -18.04 4.80
C PRO A 91 -8.73 -17.72 4.07
N ILE A 92 -9.71 -17.21 4.81
CA ILE A 92 -11.02 -16.75 4.31
C ILE A 92 -11.23 -15.34 4.85
N TYR A 93 -11.50 -14.39 3.95
CA TYR A 93 -11.55 -12.96 4.27
C TYR A 93 -12.58 -12.65 5.37
N GLU A 94 -13.78 -13.22 5.29
CA GLU A 94 -14.87 -13.02 6.24
C GLU A 94 -14.64 -13.67 7.63
N ILE A 95 -13.60 -14.49 7.83
CA ILE A 95 -13.29 -15.12 9.13
C ILE A 95 -12.23 -14.32 9.90
N LYS A 96 -11.06 -14.08 9.28
CA LYS A 96 -9.98 -13.26 9.83
C LYS A 96 -9.13 -12.76 8.66
N ASN A 97 -8.99 -11.44 8.59
CA ASN A 97 -8.37 -10.75 7.48
C ASN A 97 -7.06 -10.02 7.82
N LEU A 98 -6.61 -9.99 9.07
CA LEU A 98 -5.33 -9.42 9.52
C LEU A 98 -4.67 -10.38 10.49
N TYR A 99 -3.38 -10.60 10.27
CA TYR A 99 -2.52 -11.40 11.12
C TYR A 99 -1.26 -10.59 11.47
N SER A 100 -0.81 -10.68 12.72
CA SER A 100 0.40 -10.02 13.22
C SER A 100 1.42 -11.07 13.65
N ILE A 101 2.59 -11.13 12.99
CA ILE A 101 3.68 -12.03 13.35
C ILE A 101 5.03 -11.33 13.36
N ASN A 102 5.91 -11.77 14.25
CA ASN A 102 7.31 -11.40 14.28
C ASN A 102 8.12 -12.48 13.56
N VAL A 103 8.81 -12.10 12.49
CA VAL A 103 9.79 -12.94 11.78
C VAL A 103 11.13 -12.77 12.49
N ASN A 104 11.63 -13.85 13.08
CA ASN A 104 12.90 -13.87 13.80
C ASN A 104 13.92 -14.69 13.00
N VAL A 105 15.09 -14.11 12.77
CA VAL A 105 16.22 -14.76 12.08
C VAL A 105 17.43 -14.75 13.02
N SER A 106 17.99 -15.92 13.28
CA SER A 106 19.09 -16.12 14.24
C SER A 106 20.21 -16.98 13.67
N ASP A 107 21.45 -16.60 14.00
CA ASP A 107 22.71 -17.32 13.81
C ASP A 107 23.02 -18.32 14.97
N ASN A 108 22.12 -18.44 15.95
CA ASN A 108 22.22 -19.14 17.25
C ASN A 108 22.92 -18.39 18.40
N ILE A 109 23.38 -17.15 18.17
CA ILE A 109 24.01 -16.26 19.14
C ILE A 109 23.13 -15.02 19.32
N ASP A 110 22.93 -14.27 18.23
CA ASP A 110 22.09 -13.09 18.12
C ASP A 110 20.78 -13.39 17.36
N THR A 111 19.87 -12.42 17.30
CA THR A 111 18.60 -12.54 16.58
C THR A 111 18.13 -11.18 16.10
N THR A 112 17.83 -11.07 14.80
CA THR A 112 17.11 -9.93 14.24
C THR A 112 15.65 -10.29 14.08
N SER A 113 14.76 -9.37 14.48
CA SER A 113 13.32 -9.56 14.47
C SER A 113 12.63 -8.42 13.74
N GLN A 114 11.63 -8.74 12.91
CA GLN A 114 10.78 -7.78 12.25
C GLN A 114 9.31 -8.20 12.35
N THR A 115 8.46 -7.29 12.84
CA THR A 115 7.01 -7.46 12.81
C THR A 115 6.47 -7.21 11.40
N ILE A 116 5.60 -8.10 10.93
CA ILE A 116 4.86 -7.96 9.68
C ILE A 116 3.35 -8.16 9.91
N SER A 117 2.56 -7.34 9.22
CA SER A 117 1.11 -7.41 9.16
C SER A 117 0.69 -8.06 7.84
N ILE A 118 0.04 -9.22 7.91
CA ILE A 118 -0.50 -9.92 6.73
C ILE A 118 -1.99 -9.63 6.62
N TYR A 119 -2.38 -8.93 5.57
CA TYR A 119 -3.74 -8.62 5.19
C TYR A 119 -4.23 -9.64 4.17
N VAL A 120 -5.23 -10.43 4.53
CA VAL A 120 -5.98 -11.24 3.56
C VAL A 120 -6.88 -10.29 2.77
N ILE A 121 -6.87 -10.41 1.45
CA ILE A 121 -7.72 -9.64 0.55
C ILE A 121 -8.69 -10.56 -0.19
N LYS A 122 -9.96 -10.14 -0.25
CA LYS A 122 -11.07 -10.89 -0.84
C LYS A 122 -10.84 -11.21 -2.31
N VAL A 123 -11.28 -12.38 -2.79
CA VAL A 123 -11.14 -12.80 -4.19
C VAL A 123 -12.45 -12.56 -4.94
N CYS A 124 -12.47 -11.47 -5.72
CA CYS A 124 -13.63 -11.05 -6.51
C CYS A 124 -13.81 -11.90 -7.78
N THR A 125 -14.81 -12.78 -7.81
CA THR A 125 -15.11 -13.67 -8.96
C THR A 125 -16.43 -13.35 -9.68
N SER A 126 -17.25 -12.45 -9.15
CA SER A 126 -18.48 -12.01 -9.82
C SER A 126 -18.17 -11.04 -10.95
N THR A 127 -19.12 -10.82 -11.86
CA THR A 127 -18.97 -9.83 -12.95
C THR A 127 -20.10 -8.81 -12.91
N LEU A 128 -19.77 -7.53 -13.08
CA LEU A 128 -20.73 -6.43 -13.29
C LEU A 128 -20.21 -5.53 -14.42
N ILE A 129 -21.05 -5.29 -15.42
CA ILE A 129 -20.78 -4.45 -16.62
C ILE A 129 -19.40 -4.65 -17.28
N GLY A 130 -18.86 -5.88 -17.21
CA GLY A 130 -17.57 -6.26 -17.83
C GLY A 130 -16.38 -6.37 -16.87
N PHE A 131 -16.51 -5.93 -15.61
CA PHE A 131 -15.44 -5.98 -14.60
C PHE A 131 -15.64 -7.10 -13.57
N SER A 132 -14.54 -7.62 -13.04
CA SER A 132 -14.56 -8.57 -11.90
C SER A 132 -14.78 -7.83 -10.59
N VAL A 133 -15.89 -8.11 -9.89
CA VAL A 133 -16.33 -7.36 -8.70
C VAL A 133 -16.58 -8.25 -7.49
N CYS A 134 -16.48 -7.65 -6.31
CA CYS A 134 -16.88 -8.28 -5.05
C CYS A 134 -18.30 -7.82 -4.73
N PHE A 135 -19.22 -8.77 -4.55
CA PHE A 135 -20.52 -8.46 -3.94
C PHE A 135 -20.45 -8.67 -2.42
N GLY A 136 -21.10 -7.78 -1.67
CA GLY A 136 -21.16 -7.83 -0.22
C GLY A 136 -21.83 -6.58 0.33
N GLU A 137 -22.41 -6.68 1.51
CA GLU A 137 -23.04 -5.54 2.19
C GLU A 137 -21.97 -4.59 2.77
N GLU A 138 -22.37 -3.34 3.00
CA GLU A 138 -21.50 -2.31 3.57
C GLU A 138 -21.36 -2.45 5.09
N ASN A 139 -20.18 -2.11 5.62
CA ASN A 139 -19.98 -1.93 7.05
C ASN A 139 -20.10 -0.45 7.43
N THR A 140 -21.30 -0.03 7.83
CA THR A 140 -21.59 1.33 8.32
C THR A 140 -21.25 1.52 9.81
N THR A 141 -20.71 0.49 10.48
CA THR A 141 -20.38 0.52 11.91
C THR A 141 -18.89 0.69 12.21
N SER A 142 -18.01 0.62 11.19
CA SER A 142 -16.59 0.92 11.35
C SER A 142 -16.37 2.40 11.64
N PHE A 143 -15.40 2.70 12.50
CA PHE A 143 -15.00 4.07 12.77
C PHE A 143 -14.31 4.67 11.54
N TYR A 144 -14.78 5.85 11.11
CA TYR A 144 -14.24 6.62 9.99
C TYR A 144 -13.81 7.99 10.48
N ASP A 145 -12.54 8.32 10.27
CA ASP A 145 -12.04 9.69 10.36
C ASP A 145 -11.37 10.03 9.02
N ARG A 146 -11.93 11.00 8.28
CA ARG A 146 -11.46 11.34 6.94
C ARG A 146 -9.98 11.72 6.93
N ASP A 147 -9.55 12.51 7.91
CA ASP A 147 -8.23 13.14 7.88
C ASP A 147 -7.15 12.23 8.49
N GLU A 148 -7.52 11.32 9.38
CA GLU A 148 -6.63 10.24 9.86
C GLU A 148 -6.53 9.05 8.89
N ASP A 149 -7.65 8.54 8.38
CA ASP A 149 -7.67 7.37 7.47
C ASP A 149 -7.17 7.73 6.07
N TYR A 150 -7.59 8.87 5.53
CA TYR A 150 -7.42 9.25 4.12
C TYR A 150 -6.82 10.66 3.97
N PRO A 151 -5.62 10.93 4.52
CA PRO A 151 -5.01 12.25 4.45
C PRO A 151 -4.74 12.66 3.00
N THR A 152 -5.38 13.76 2.59
CA THR A 152 -5.28 14.41 1.27
C THR A 152 -4.85 15.87 1.44
N TRP A 153 -4.07 16.48 0.55
CA TRP A 153 -3.45 15.91 -0.66
C TRP A 153 -1.97 15.65 -0.41
N LYS A 154 -1.45 14.51 -0.86
CA LYS A 154 -0.02 14.22 -0.86
C LYS A 154 0.67 14.86 -2.05
N ASP A 155 1.93 15.16 -1.88
CA ASP A 155 2.92 15.36 -2.94
C ASP A 155 3.69 14.02 -3.00
N SER A 156 3.58 13.32 -4.13
CA SER A 156 4.02 11.91 -4.25
C SER A 156 5.45 11.76 -4.79
N ASP A 157 5.91 12.68 -5.62
CA ASP A 157 7.23 12.66 -6.26
C ASP A 157 8.20 13.73 -5.73
N GLY A 158 7.69 14.69 -4.96
CA GLY A 158 8.47 15.70 -4.25
C GLY A 158 8.74 16.96 -5.05
N ASP A 159 7.96 17.24 -6.11
CA ASP A 159 8.19 18.38 -7.00
C ASP A 159 7.61 19.72 -6.49
N CYS A 160 6.82 19.68 -5.39
CA CYS A 160 6.01 20.72 -4.74
C CYS A 160 4.52 20.81 -5.15
N GLN A 161 4.09 20.09 -6.19
CA GLN A 161 2.70 19.98 -6.60
C GLN A 161 2.08 18.79 -5.87
N ASN A 162 1.07 19.05 -5.03
CA ASN A 162 0.30 17.96 -4.45
C ASN A 162 -0.68 17.40 -5.50
N ASN A 163 -1.16 16.18 -5.29
CA ASN A 163 -1.95 15.42 -6.28
C ASN A 163 -3.28 16.10 -6.67
N ARG A 164 -3.73 17.14 -5.96
CA ARG A 164 -4.81 18.02 -6.43
C ARG A 164 -4.39 18.86 -7.64
N HIS A 165 -3.19 19.42 -7.58
CA HIS A 165 -2.61 20.22 -8.65
C HIS A 165 -2.18 19.35 -9.82
N GLU A 166 -1.65 18.15 -9.58
CA GLU A 166 -1.42 17.14 -10.63
C GLU A 166 -2.67 16.89 -11.49
N VAL A 167 -3.82 16.61 -10.86
CA VAL A 167 -5.08 16.38 -11.61
C VAL A 167 -5.53 17.64 -12.34
N LEU A 168 -5.41 18.84 -11.74
CA LEU A 168 -5.70 20.10 -12.44
C LEU A 168 -4.79 20.34 -13.65
N ILE A 169 -3.55 19.88 -13.64
CA ILE A 169 -2.62 20.05 -14.77
C ILE A 169 -2.91 19.00 -15.85
N SER A 170 -3.11 17.75 -15.43
CA SER A 170 -3.46 16.62 -16.30
C SER A 170 -4.77 16.82 -17.05
N GLU A 171 -5.81 17.35 -16.38
CA GLU A 171 -7.14 17.57 -16.96
C GLU A 171 -7.35 18.98 -17.53
N HIS A 172 -6.30 19.80 -17.64
CA HIS A 172 -6.41 21.08 -18.31
C HIS A 172 -6.64 20.91 -19.81
N ILE A 173 -7.69 21.57 -20.32
CA ILE A 173 -8.01 21.61 -21.75
C ILE A 173 -7.33 22.83 -22.40
N ASP A 174 -6.19 22.59 -23.06
CA ASP A 174 -5.43 23.59 -23.83
C ASP A 174 -5.99 23.76 -25.27
N ASP A 175 -7.25 24.20 -25.37
CA ASP A 175 -7.94 24.47 -26.65
C ASP A 175 -8.33 25.95 -26.84
N ASP A 176 -8.23 26.78 -25.80
CA ASP A 176 -8.61 28.20 -25.81
C ASP A 176 -7.49 29.09 -25.24
N PRO A 177 -6.82 29.92 -26.07
CA PRO A 177 -5.72 30.79 -25.63
C PRO A 177 -6.16 31.93 -24.70
N LEU A 178 -7.46 32.11 -24.44
CA LEU A 178 -7.96 33.02 -23.41
C LEU A 178 -7.88 32.43 -22.00
N TYR A 179 -7.73 31.11 -21.89
CA TYR A 179 -7.75 30.36 -20.62
C TYR A 179 -6.56 29.42 -20.45
N PRO A 180 -5.31 29.88 -20.64
CA PRO A 180 -4.14 29.05 -20.45
C PRO A 180 -4.01 28.60 -18.99
N LEU A 181 -3.36 27.45 -18.77
CA LEU A 181 -2.88 27.05 -17.46
C LEU A 181 -1.94 28.12 -16.88
N THR A 182 -2.28 28.64 -15.71
CA THR A 182 -1.40 29.56 -14.96
C THR A 182 -1.26 29.13 -13.50
N PHE A 183 -0.22 29.65 -12.86
CA PHE A 183 0.13 29.33 -11.48
C PHE A 183 0.13 30.60 -10.62
N THR A 184 0.00 30.44 -9.29
CA THR A 184 -0.06 31.58 -8.35
C THR A 184 1.23 32.38 -8.30
N ASP A 185 2.36 31.74 -8.60
CA ASP A 185 3.69 32.34 -8.64
C ASP A 185 4.65 31.52 -9.53
N ASN A 186 5.89 31.99 -9.65
CA ASN A 186 6.90 31.41 -10.54
C ASN A 186 7.42 30.03 -10.10
N ASN A 187 7.14 29.57 -8.87
CA ASN A 187 7.54 28.23 -8.43
C ASN A 187 6.60 27.14 -8.96
N GLN A 188 5.41 27.51 -9.47
CA GLN A 188 4.45 26.61 -10.12
C GLN A 188 3.86 25.49 -9.22
N CYS A 189 4.07 25.54 -7.91
CA CYS A 189 3.49 24.57 -6.96
C CYS A 189 1.94 24.60 -6.87
N SER A 190 1.30 25.67 -7.34
CA SER A 190 -0.15 25.84 -7.20
C SER A 190 -0.77 26.48 -8.43
N VAL A 191 -1.62 25.71 -9.11
CA VAL A 191 -2.45 26.14 -10.24
C VAL A 191 -3.44 27.22 -9.80
N ALA A 192 -3.53 28.29 -10.58
CA ALA A 192 -4.40 29.45 -10.34
C ALA A 192 -5.57 29.53 -11.33
N SER A 193 -5.32 29.34 -12.62
CA SER A 193 -6.35 29.38 -13.68
C SER A 193 -6.05 28.38 -14.79
N GLY A 194 -7.05 28.15 -15.64
CA GLY A 194 -6.98 27.26 -16.78
C GLY A 194 -8.37 27.12 -17.39
N LYS A 195 -8.62 25.95 -17.97
CA LYS A 195 -9.93 25.50 -18.43
C LYS A 195 -10.10 24.03 -18.07
N TRP A 196 -11.18 23.71 -17.37
CA TRP A 196 -11.58 22.37 -16.96
C TRP A 196 -13.04 22.12 -17.31
N TYR A 197 -13.37 20.87 -17.62
CA TYR A 197 -14.72 20.43 -17.92
C TYR A 197 -15.25 19.60 -16.74
N ASP A 198 -16.39 19.99 -16.18
CA ASP A 198 -17.11 19.18 -15.20
C ASP A 198 -18.04 18.19 -15.93
N PRO A 199 -17.69 16.88 -15.97
CA PRO A 199 -18.51 15.88 -16.62
C PRO A 199 -19.85 15.63 -15.92
N TYR A 200 -20.01 15.99 -14.64
CA TYR A 200 -21.25 15.77 -13.90
C TYR A 200 -22.37 16.71 -14.34
N ASP A 201 -22.04 17.95 -14.70
CA ASP A 201 -23.01 19.00 -14.99
C ASP A 201 -22.93 19.58 -16.43
N ASP A 202 -21.95 19.18 -17.24
CA ASP A 202 -21.72 19.70 -18.61
C ASP A 202 -21.34 21.19 -18.62
N VAL A 203 -20.46 21.59 -17.69
CA VAL A 203 -20.07 22.99 -17.44
C VAL A 203 -18.55 23.14 -17.46
N TYR A 204 -18.05 24.28 -17.96
CA TYR A 204 -16.63 24.61 -17.91
C TYR A 204 -16.30 25.58 -16.76
N TYR A 205 -15.18 25.32 -16.09
CA TYR A 205 -14.62 26.15 -15.03
C TYR A 205 -13.25 26.71 -15.44
N TYR A 206 -12.94 27.93 -14.96
CA TYR A 206 -11.76 28.68 -15.39
C TYR A 206 -10.84 29.16 -14.25
N SER A 207 -11.37 29.22 -13.03
CA SER A 207 -10.59 29.48 -11.82
C SER A 207 -10.32 28.16 -11.10
N ALA A 208 -9.07 27.92 -10.71
CA ALA A 208 -8.71 26.74 -9.92
C ALA A 208 -9.35 26.75 -8.51
N SER A 209 -9.92 27.87 -8.05
CA SER A 209 -10.69 27.97 -6.80
C SER A 209 -12.07 27.30 -6.88
N ASP A 210 -12.64 27.24 -8.08
CA ASP A 210 -14.03 26.82 -8.29
C ASP A 210 -14.12 25.31 -8.57
N VAL A 211 -12.96 24.70 -8.83
CA VAL A 211 -12.76 23.28 -9.14
C VAL A 211 -12.31 22.52 -7.89
N HIS A 212 -13.06 21.48 -7.56
CA HIS A 212 -12.63 20.43 -6.64
C HIS A 212 -12.08 19.26 -7.44
N ILE A 213 -11.18 18.49 -6.83
CA ILE A 213 -10.89 17.14 -7.28
C ILE A 213 -11.79 16.20 -6.48
N ASP A 214 -12.67 15.48 -7.18
CA ASP A 214 -13.57 14.51 -6.58
C ASP A 214 -12.98 13.10 -6.61
N HIS A 215 -13.32 12.32 -5.59
CA HIS A 215 -13.09 10.88 -5.54
C HIS A 215 -14.31 10.19 -6.16
N VAL A 216 -14.23 9.72 -7.41
CA VAL A 216 -15.39 9.16 -8.14
C VAL A 216 -16.09 8.10 -7.29
N VAL A 217 -15.34 7.17 -6.67
CA VAL A 217 -15.79 6.42 -5.49
C VAL A 217 -15.37 7.19 -4.22
N PRO A 218 -16.30 7.82 -3.48
CA PRO A 218 -15.98 8.67 -2.32
C PRO A 218 -15.20 7.95 -1.23
N LEU A 219 -14.34 8.67 -0.49
CA LEU A 219 -13.54 8.10 0.61
C LEU A 219 -14.40 7.40 1.68
N TYR A 220 -15.55 7.96 2.03
CA TYR A 220 -16.50 7.33 2.96
C TYR A 220 -17.18 6.10 2.35
N ASP A 221 -17.52 6.14 1.05
CA ASP A 221 -18.12 5.01 0.35
C ASP A 221 -17.15 3.83 0.27
N ALA A 222 -15.91 4.10 -0.14
CA ALA A 222 -14.85 3.11 -0.12
C ALA A 222 -14.64 2.53 1.28
N HIS A 223 -14.63 3.39 2.32
CA HIS A 223 -14.49 2.95 3.71
C HIS A 223 -15.58 1.94 4.09
N LYS A 224 -16.87 2.28 3.93
CA LYS A 224 -17.99 1.36 4.25
C LYS A 224 -18.05 0.14 3.32
N SER A 225 -17.60 0.27 2.07
CA SER A 225 -17.46 -0.82 1.09
C SER A 225 -16.28 -1.76 1.35
N GLY A 226 -15.47 -1.55 2.40
CA GLY A 226 -14.40 -2.47 2.81
C GLY A 226 -13.02 -1.84 2.99
N ALA A 227 -12.79 -0.62 2.49
CA ALA A 227 -11.52 0.09 2.68
C ALA A 227 -11.24 0.47 4.14
N TRP A 228 -12.24 0.39 5.04
CA TRP A 228 -12.02 0.46 6.49
C TRP A 228 -10.89 -0.48 6.95
N TYR A 229 -10.73 -1.61 6.27
CA TYR A 229 -9.73 -2.64 6.53
C TYR A 229 -8.37 -2.45 5.85
N PHE A 230 -8.27 -1.56 4.87
CA PHE A 230 -7.05 -1.44 4.08
C PHE A 230 -5.84 -1.11 4.96
N PRO A 231 -4.65 -1.68 4.65
CA PRO A 231 -3.39 -1.23 5.22
C PRO A 231 -3.26 0.28 5.11
N LYS A 232 -2.55 0.93 6.04
CA LYS A 232 -2.52 2.39 6.11
C LYS A 232 -1.96 3.00 4.83
N LEU A 233 -0.94 2.36 4.24
CA LEU A 233 -0.37 2.79 2.96
C LEU A 233 -1.33 2.59 1.77
N LYS A 234 -2.27 1.63 1.83
CA LYS A 234 -3.28 1.44 0.78
C LYS A 234 -4.43 2.44 0.91
N LYS A 235 -4.86 2.83 2.11
CA LYS A 235 -5.79 3.96 2.32
C LYS A 235 -5.21 5.27 1.77
N ILE A 236 -3.96 5.58 2.10
CA ILE A 236 -3.25 6.77 1.60
C ILE A 236 -3.14 6.74 0.08
N ARG A 237 -2.77 5.61 -0.53
CA ARG A 237 -2.71 5.45 -1.99
C ARG A 237 -4.08 5.64 -2.65
N PHE A 238 -5.15 5.02 -2.14
CA PHE A 238 -6.52 5.18 -2.67
C PHE A 238 -6.96 6.64 -2.68
N ALA A 239 -6.68 7.38 -1.61
CA ALA A 239 -7.07 8.79 -1.48
C ALA A 239 -6.25 9.75 -2.36
N ASN A 240 -5.09 9.33 -2.87
CA ASN A 240 -4.15 10.17 -3.60
C ASN A 240 -3.68 9.51 -4.92
N THR A 241 -4.46 8.60 -5.51
CA THR A 241 -4.02 7.82 -6.67
C THR A 241 -3.99 8.64 -7.96
N LEU A 242 -2.88 8.59 -8.68
CA LEU A 242 -2.76 9.09 -10.06
C LEU A 242 -2.68 7.94 -11.08
N ASP A 243 -2.44 6.71 -10.61
CA ASP A 243 -2.40 5.48 -11.44
C ASP A 243 -3.79 5.02 -11.92
N VAL A 244 -4.85 5.48 -11.24
CA VAL A 244 -6.25 5.26 -11.61
C VAL A 244 -6.88 6.63 -11.89
N PRO A 245 -6.68 7.20 -13.09
CA PRO A 245 -7.11 8.56 -13.39
C PRO A 245 -8.62 8.74 -13.24
N GLU A 246 -9.41 7.68 -13.45
CA GLU A 246 -10.87 7.75 -13.30
C GLU A 246 -11.31 7.88 -11.83
N GLN A 247 -10.43 7.69 -10.84
CA GLN A 247 -10.76 7.87 -9.42
C GLN A 247 -10.64 9.33 -8.97
N LEU A 248 -9.79 10.16 -9.60
CA LEU A 248 -9.59 11.57 -9.24
C LEU A 248 -9.87 12.48 -10.43
N ILE A 249 -11.00 13.17 -10.42
CA ILE A 249 -11.43 14.04 -11.54
C ILE A 249 -11.73 15.47 -11.10
N ALA A 250 -11.47 16.44 -11.98
CA ALA A 250 -11.81 17.85 -11.82
C ALA A 250 -13.30 18.10 -12.05
N VAL A 251 -13.99 18.62 -11.04
CA VAL A 251 -15.43 18.93 -11.07
C VAL A 251 -15.72 20.23 -10.34
N GLY A 252 -16.90 20.81 -10.57
CA GLY A 252 -17.38 21.98 -9.85
C GLY A 252 -17.52 21.71 -8.35
N ALA A 253 -17.12 22.69 -7.54
CA ALA A 253 -17.20 22.61 -6.08
C ALA A 253 -18.62 22.29 -5.58
N SER A 254 -19.66 22.90 -6.18
CA SER A 254 -21.08 22.63 -5.89
C SER A 254 -21.50 21.20 -6.20
N SER A 255 -20.91 20.61 -7.22
CA SER A 255 -21.31 19.35 -7.84
C SER A 255 -20.76 18.18 -7.03
N ASN A 256 -19.48 18.27 -6.63
CA ASN A 256 -18.88 17.41 -5.61
C ASN A 256 -19.59 17.53 -4.25
N LEU A 257 -19.86 18.75 -3.75
CA LEU A 257 -20.59 18.92 -2.48
C LEU A 257 -22.01 18.31 -2.51
N SER A 258 -22.66 18.28 -3.68
CA SER A 258 -23.97 17.64 -3.87
C SER A 258 -23.85 16.10 -3.92
N LYS A 259 -22.77 15.58 -4.51
CA LYS A 259 -22.44 14.15 -4.55
C LYS A 259 -22.11 13.60 -3.17
N SER A 260 -21.31 14.33 -2.37
CA SER A 260 -20.94 13.95 -1.00
C SER A 260 -20.37 12.51 -0.95
N SER A 261 -21.12 11.56 -0.37
CA SER A 261 -20.79 10.13 -0.32
C SER A 261 -21.86 9.24 -0.92
N TRP A 262 -22.70 9.77 -1.82
CA TRP A 262 -23.71 8.99 -2.54
C TRP A 262 -23.06 7.98 -3.49
N ASP A 263 -23.55 6.75 -3.40
CA ASP A 263 -23.31 5.66 -4.34
C ASP A 263 -24.41 5.63 -5.43
N PRO A 264 -24.28 4.79 -6.47
CA PRO A 264 -25.31 4.58 -7.49
C PRO A 264 -26.71 4.24 -6.97
N SER A 265 -26.87 3.64 -5.78
CA SER A 265 -28.19 3.37 -5.18
C SER A 265 -29.04 4.64 -5.04
N GLY A 266 -28.37 5.79 -4.84
CA GLY A 266 -29.00 7.12 -4.71
C GLY A 266 -29.68 7.65 -5.97
N TRP A 267 -29.49 7.05 -7.16
CA TRP A 267 -30.00 7.59 -8.43
C TRP A 267 -31.54 7.59 -8.55
N TYR A 268 -32.23 6.85 -7.69
CA TYR A 268 -33.69 6.73 -7.67
C TYR A 268 -34.33 7.00 -6.29
N THR A 269 -33.58 7.56 -5.33
CA THR A 269 -34.07 7.88 -3.98
C THR A 269 -34.27 9.38 -3.77
N THR A 270 -34.97 9.75 -2.69
CA THR A 270 -35.08 11.14 -2.23
C THR A 270 -34.90 11.20 -0.71
N PRO A 271 -33.82 11.81 -0.19
CA PRO A 271 -32.69 12.38 -0.93
C PRO A 271 -31.91 11.31 -1.70
N GLY A 272 -31.11 11.76 -2.66
CA GLY A 272 -30.32 10.96 -3.58
C GLY A 272 -29.54 11.89 -4.52
N TRP A 273 -28.50 11.38 -5.18
CA TRP A 273 -27.69 12.15 -6.11
C TRP A 273 -27.37 11.34 -7.37
N LYS A 274 -27.19 12.05 -8.48
CA LYS A 274 -26.57 11.56 -9.72
C LYS A 274 -26.02 12.71 -10.56
N PRO A 275 -25.13 12.46 -11.53
CA PRO A 275 -24.75 13.45 -12.53
C PRO A 275 -25.99 14.03 -13.23
N ASN A 276 -26.07 15.36 -13.40
CA ASN A 276 -27.14 15.98 -14.17
C ASN A 276 -26.94 15.76 -15.68
N ASN A 277 -25.69 15.73 -16.12
CA ASN A 277 -25.28 15.37 -17.47
C ASN A 277 -25.56 13.90 -17.76
N LYS A 278 -26.61 13.65 -18.55
CA LYS A 278 -27.06 12.30 -18.91
C LYS A 278 -26.09 11.57 -19.86
N THR A 279 -25.30 12.30 -20.64
CA THR A 279 -24.35 11.65 -21.57
C THR A 279 -23.20 10.98 -20.82
N TYR A 280 -22.88 11.47 -19.63
CA TYR A 280 -21.85 10.93 -18.76
C TYR A 280 -22.31 9.73 -17.91
N HIS A 281 -23.60 9.36 -17.91
CA HIS A 281 -24.12 8.29 -17.05
C HIS A 281 -23.47 6.93 -17.28
N CYS A 282 -23.18 6.57 -18.53
CA CYS A 282 -22.50 5.32 -18.84
C CYS A 282 -21.05 5.32 -18.36
N GLN A 283 -20.32 6.42 -18.61
CA GLN A 283 -18.92 6.58 -18.21
C GLN A 283 -18.78 6.53 -16.69
N TYR A 284 -19.58 7.32 -15.96
CA TYR A 284 -19.61 7.32 -14.49
C TYR A 284 -19.77 5.91 -13.89
N LEU A 285 -20.71 5.10 -14.43
CA LEU A 285 -20.95 3.76 -13.93
C LEU A 285 -19.82 2.79 -14.30
N GLN A 286 -19.23 2.91 -15.49
CA GLN A 286 -18.05 2.12 -15.88
C GLN A 286 -16.86 2.43 -14.97
N ASP A 287 -16.59 3.72 -14.73
CA ASP A 287 -15.49 4.18 -13.87
C ASP A 287 -15.69 3.74 -12.42
N TRP A 288 -16.87 3.98 -11.86
CA TRP A 288 -17.25 3.55 -10.52
C TRP A 288 -17.01 2.05 -10.31
N VAL A 289 -17.49 1.21 -11.24
CA VAL A 289 -17.32 -0.25 -11.14
C VAL A 289 -15.88 -0.68 -11.41
N LYS A 290 -15.14 -0.01 -12.31
CA LYS A 290 -13.71 -0.22 -12.54
C LYS A 290 -12.90 0.05 -11.28
N ILE A 291 -13.19 1.14 -10.57
CA ILE A 291 -12.51 1.53 -9.33
C ILE A 291 -12.82 0.52 -8.22
N LYS A 292 -14.11 0.19 -8.00
CA LYS A 292 -14.47 -0.86 -7.02
C LYS A 292 -13.86 -2.22 -7.38
N SER A 293 -13.70 -2.55 -8.66
CA SER A 293 -12.99 -3.74 -9.15
C SER A 293 -11.49 -3.72 -8.80
N ILE A 294 -10.76 -2.66 -9.16
CA ILE A 294 -9.32 -2.49 -8.90
C ILE A 294 -9.01 -2.61 -7.39
N TYR A 295 -9.78 -1.92 -6.56
CA TYR A 295 -9.57 -1.90 -5.11
C TYR A 295 -10.25 -3.05 -4.36
N ARG A 296 -11.00 -3.92 -5.06
CA ARG A 296 -11.78 -5.03 -4.50
C ARG A 296 -12.76 -4.61 -3.41
N LEU A 297 -13.39 -3.45 -3.61
CA LEU A 297 -14.46 -2.93 -2.76
C LEU A 297 -15.74 -3.72 -3.01
N ASN A 298 -16.54 -3.89 -1.96
CA ASN A 298 -17.88 -4.45 -2.08
C ASN A 298 -18.78 -3.52 -2.92
N ILE A 299 -19.60 -4.14 -3.74
CA ILE A 299 -20.81 -3.56 -4.32
C ILE A 299 -22.00 -4.22 -3.62
N ASP A 300 -22.86 -3.41 -3.01
CA ASP A 300 -24.01 -3.93 -2.25
C ASP A 300 -25.19 -4.30 -3.17
N SER A 301 -26.24 -4.89 -2.57
CA SER A 301 -27.40 -5.37 -3.32
C SER A 301 -28.28 -4.26 -3.92
N ALA A 302 -28.34 -3.07 -3.31
CA ALA A 302 -29.09 -1.91 -3.80
C ALA A 302 -28.29 -1.12 -4.85
N GLU A 303 -27.00 -0.91 -4.59
CA GLU A 303 -26.02 -0.32 -5.49
C GLU A 303 -25.97 -1.08 -6.82
N ARG A 304 -25.79 -2.42 -6.75
CA ARG A 304 -25.80 -3.29 -7.93
C ARG A 304 -27.09 -3.13 -8.73
N ALA A 305 -28.24 -3.18 -8.06
CA ALA A 305 -29.54 -3.09 -8.73
C ALA A 305 -29.75 -1.73 -9.42
N ALA A 306 -29.22 -0.65 -8.85
CA ALA A 306 -29.21 0.66 -9.50
C ALA A 306 -28.27 0.69 -10.71
N ILE A 307 -27.03 0.20 -10.59
CA ILE A 307 -26.06 0.13 -11.70
C ILE A 307 -26.66 -0.66 -12.88
N GLU A 308 -27.13 -1.89 -12.64
CA GLU A 308 -27.72 -2.74 -13.69
C GLU A 308 -28.92 -2.07 -14.36
N LYS A 309 -29.82 -1.46 -13.57
CA LYS A 309 -31.00 -0.76 -14.09
C LYS A 309 -30.62 0.42 -14.97
N VAL A 310 -29.70 1.29 -14.56
CA VAL A 310 -29.42 2.49 -15.36
C VAL A 310 -28.54 2.17 -16.56
N TYR A 311 -27.65 1.18 -16.46
CA TYR A 311 -26.86 0.72 -17.62
C TYR A 311 -27.77 0.25 -18.78
N LEU A 312 -28.90 -0.39 -18.42
CA LEU A 312 -29.97 -0.76 -19.36
C LEU A 312 -30.80 0.46 -19.83
N GLU A 313 -31.29 1.31 -18.92
CA GLU A 313 -32.09 2.49 -19.27
C GLU A 313 -31.34 3.50 -20.17
N SER A 314 -30.04 3.64 -19.96
CA SER A 314 -29.17 4.56 -20.71
C SER A 314 -28.59 3.95 -22.00
N SER A 315 -28.87 2.67 -22.29
CA SER A 315 -28.36 1.96 -23.48
C SER A 315 -26.83 1.98 -23.59
N CYS A 316 -26.13 1.71 -22.48
CA CYS A 316 -24.67 1.72 -22.39
C CYS A 316 -23.98 0.48 -23.02
N SER A 317 -24.71 -0.34 -23.78
CA SER A 317 -24.30 -1.65 -24.32
C SER A 317 -24.31 -1.70 -25.84
#